data_AF-A0A847E2D8-F1
#
_entry.id   AF-A0A847E2D8-F1
#
_cell.length_a   1.000
_cell.length_b   1.000
_cell.length_c   1.000
_cell.angle_alpha   90.00
_cell.angle_beta   90.00
_cell.angle_gamma   90.00
#
_symmetry.space_group_name_H-M   'P 1'
#
loop_
_entity.id
_entity.type
_entity.pdbx_description
1 polymer ?
#
loop_
_entity_poly.entity_id
_entity_poly.type
_entity_poly.pdbx_seq_one_letter_code
_entity_poly.pdbx_strand_id
1 'polypeptide(L)'
;MKKKVLFVLLCLITLLSCLYGLKWHKVYLENEKNKTIIVDYINEITASEMSHYLQENPISLIYLCITNDNDCQNFEKIFSSYIKKEALNDKIVYLNVNGLIDYDLSVSLDKLYNTSNFRNKGQYLKQVPALLLYDHDKLKAFLSSNDLTIEIVDEFLKANKIIED
;
A
#
# COMPACT_ATOMS: atom_id res chain seq x y z
N MET A 1 13.47 -54.80 20.21
CA MET A 1 13.28 -54.08 18.94
C MET A 1 12.19 -53.00 19.00
N LYS A 2 10.95 -53.31 19.42
CA LYS A 2 9.80 -52.38 19.38
C LYS A 2 10.03 -51.00 20.07
N LYS A 3 10.69 -50.97 21.23
CA LYS A 3 10.99 -49.71 21.96
C LYS A 3 12.01 -48.80 21.25
N LYS A 4 13.01 -49.38 20.57
CA LYS A 4 14.01 -48.62 19.80
C LYS A 4 13.38 -48.00 18.55
N VAL A 5 12.51 -48.75 17.86
CA VAL A 5 11.75 -48.26 16.70
C VAL A 5 10.81 -47.13 17.09
N LEU A 6 10.11 -47.25 18.22
CA LEU A 6 9.25 -46.19 18.75
C LEU A 6 10.03 -44.90 19.05
N PHE A 7 11.22 -45.02 19.65
CA PHE A 7 12.06 -43.86 19.97
C PHE A 7 12.55 -43.15 18.70
N VAL A 8 13.01 -43.91 17.70
CA VAL A 8 13.43 -43.34 16.40
C VAL A 8 12.27 -42.64 15.69
N LEU A 9 11.07 -43.21 15.74
CA LEU A 9 9.87 -42.60 15.17
C LEU A 9 9.52 -41.28 15.87
N LEU A 10 9.63 -41.24 17.21
CA LEU A 10 9.36 -40.04 17.99
C LEU A 10 10.37 -38.92 17.67
N CYS A 11 11.65 -39.26 17.52
CA CYS A 11 12.68 -38.33 17.07
C CYS A 11 12.45 -37.82 15.64
N LEU A 12 11.95 -38.65 14.73
CA LEU A 12 11.61 -38.23 13.37
C LEU A 12 10.44 -37.24 13.35
N ILE A 13 9.41 -37.49 14.16
CA ILE A 13 8.25 -36.59 14.27
C ILE A 13 8.68 -35.24 14.84
N THR A 14 9.50 -35.21 15.90
CA THR A 14 9.99 -33.93 16.45
C THR A 14 10.86 -33.18 15.45
N LEU A 15 11.73 -33.87 14.70
CA LEU A 15 12.54 -33.27 13.65
C LEU A 15 11.67 -32.64 12.55
N LEU A 16 10.65 -33.36 12.08
CA LEU A 16 9.70 -32.86 11.07
C LEU A 16 8.93 -31.64 11.57
N SER A 17 8.47 -31.65 12.82
CA SER A 17 7.79 -30.51 13.43
C SER A 17 8.70 -29.27 13.53
N CYS A 18 9.97 -29.45 13.91
CA CYS A 18 10.94 -28.35 13.94
C CYS A 18 11.19 -27.77 12.53
N LEU A 19 11.34 -28.62 11.52
CA LEU A 19 11.51 -28.18 10.12
C LEU A 19 10.28 -27.43 9.60
N TYR A 20 9.09 -27.91 9.93
CA TYR A 20 7.84 -27.23 9.58
C TYR A 20 7.75 -25.86 10.24
N GLY A 21 8.06 -25.76 11.54
CA GLY A 21 8.11 -24.50 12.28
C GLY A 21 9.11 -23.50 11.69
N LEU A 22 10.30 -23.94 11.29
CA LEU A 22 11.30 -23.11 10.62
C LEU A 22 10.80 -22.56 9.28
N LYS A 23 10.13 -23.39 8.47
CA LYS A 23 9.55 -22.97 7.18
C LYS A 23 8.43 -21.95 7.39
N TRP A 24 7.55 -22.20 8.36
CA TRP A 24 6.48 -21.28 8.73
C TRP A 24 7.01 -19.96 9.25
N HIS A 25 8.04 -19.98 10.09
CA HIS A 25 8.70 -18.77 10.59
C HIS A 25 9.35 -17.95 9.46
N LYS A 26 9.94 -18.62 8.47
CA LYS A 26 10.49 -17.94 7.28
C LYS A 26 9.39 -17.24 6.47
N VAL A 27 8.28 -17.95 6.21
CA VAL A 27 7.11 -17.39 5.53
C VAL A 27 6.51 -16.22 6.32
N TYR A 28 6.45 -16.34 7.65
CA TYR A 28 5.98 -15.27 8.52
C TYR A 28 6.86 -14.02 8.42
N LEU A 29 8.18 -14.17 8.50
CA LEU A 29 9.12 -13.05 8.35
C LEU A 29 9.08 -12.41 6.96
N GLU A 30 8.90 -13.20 5.90
CA GLU A 30 8.73 -12.67 4.54
C GLU A 30 7.41 -11.90 4.40
N ASN A 31 6.32 -12.41 4.99
CA ASN A 31 5.02 -11.73 4.99
C ASN A 31 5.03 -10.45 5.84
N GLU A 32 5.69 -10.47 7.00
CA GLU A 32 5.77 -9.30 7.89
C GLU A 32 6.61 -8.18 7.26
N LYS A 33 7.69 -8.51 6.55
CA LYS A 33 8.45 -7.54 5.75
C LYS A 33 7.65 -7.00 4.56
N ASN A 34 6.79 -7.83 3.99
CA ASN A 34 5.92 -7.42 2.88
C ASN A 34 4.64 -6.73 3.32
N LYS A 35 4.45 -6.44 4.61
CA LYS A 35 3.27 -5.73 5.10
C LYS A 35 3.54 -4.22 5.08
N THR A 36 2.77 -3.51 4.27
CA THR A 36 2.73 -2.04 4.25
C THR A 36 2.24 -1.54 5.62
N ILE A 37 2.89 -0.52 6.21
CA ILE A 37 2.60 -0.09 7.60
C ILE A 37 1.19 0.52 7.70
N ILE A 38 0.74 1.13 6.61
CA ILE A 38 -0.50 1.91 6.60
C ILE A 38 -1.79 1.09 6.69
N VAL A 39 -1.74 -0.22 6.36
CA VAL A 39 -2.95 -1.08 6.28
C VAL A 39 -3.57 -1.38 7.65
N ASP A 40 -2.85 -1.10 8.74
CA ASP A 40 -3.39 -1.16 10.10
C ASP A 40 -4.20 0.10 10.46
N TYR A 41 -4.19 1.12 9.60
CA TYR A 41 -4.85 2.42 9.81
C TYR A 41 -5.93 2.73 8.78
N ILE A 42 -5.79 2.24 7.55
CA ILE A 42 -6.73 2.45 6.46
C ILE A 42 -7.03 1.15 5.72
N ASN A 43 -8.18 1.08 5.07
CA ASN A 43 -8.57 -0.10 4.30
C ASN A 43 -7.66 -0.28 3.09
N GLU A 44 -7.32 -1.52 2.79
CA GLU A 44 -6.58 -1.92 1.59
C GLU A 44 -7.56 -2.41 0.51
N ILE A 45 -7.35 -1.97 -0.73
CA ILE A 45 -8.03 -2.48 -1.92
C ILE A 45 -7.01 -2.95 -2.94
N THR A 46 -7.41 -3.93 -3.75
CA THR A 46 -6.64 -4.40 -4.90
C THR A 46 -7.02 -3.66 -6.18
N ALA A 47 -6.18 -3.77 -7.20
CA ALA A 47 -6.45 -3.26 -8.54
C ALA A 47 -7.80 -3.72 -9.13
N SER A 48 -8.19 -4.98 -8.87
CA SER A 48 -9.47 -5.53 -9.33
C SER A 48 -10.69 -4.93 -8.64
N GLU A 49 -10.53 -4.46 -7.40
CA GLU A 49 -11.62 -3.89 -6.59
C GLU A 49 -11.76 -2.38 -6.80
N MET A 50 -10.72 -1.72 -7.32
CA MET A 50 -10.69 -0.27 -7.53
C MET A 50 -11.90 0.24 -8.32
N SER A 51 -12.28 -0.43 -9.41
CA SER A 51 -13.45 0.00 -10.21
C SER A 51 -14.74 -0.03 -9.40
N HIS A 52 -14.93 -1.02 -8.53
CA HIS A 52 -16.13 -1.13 -7.71
C HIS A 52 -16.11 -0.07 -6.60
N TYR A 53 -14.95 0.07 -5.95
CA TYR A 53 -14.75 1.06 -4.90
C TYR A 53 -15.05 2.49 -5.36
N LEU A 54 -14.59 2.88 -6.55
CA LEU A 54 -14.84 4.21 -7.13
C LEU A 54 -16.31 4.46 -7.50
N GLN A 55 -17.09 3.40 -7.75
CA GLN A 55 -18.53 3.52 -7.99
C GLN A 55 -19.31 3.72 -6.69
N GLU A 56 -18.88 3.04 -5.61
CA GLU A 56 -19.50 3.16 -4.30
C GLU A 56 -19.11 4.46 -3.58
N ASN A 57 -17.91 4.99 -3.86
CA ASN A 57 -17.35 6.15 -3.19
C ASN A 57 -17.08 7.29 -4.20
N PRO A 58 -18.06 8.19 -4.42
CA PRO A 58 -17.97 9.21 -5.46
C PRO A 58 -16.86 10.24 -5.24
N ILE A 59 -16.36 10.40 -4.02
CA ILE A 59 -15.12 11.14 -3.75
C ILE A 59 -14.19 10.19 -3.00
N SER A 60 -13.08 9.84 -3.64
CA SER A 60 -12.16 8.81 -3.15
C SER A 60 -10.75 9.35 -3.10
N LEU A 61 -10.11 9.27 -1.94
CA LEU A 61 -8.69 9.55 -1.78
C LEU A 61 -7.92 8.23 -1.69
N ILE A 62 -7.12 7.94 -2.71
CA ILE A 62 -6.38 6.70 -2.82
C ILE A 62 -4.91 6.98 -2.56
N TYR A 63 -4.34 6.31 -1.55
CA TYR A 63 -2.92 6.30 -1.28
C TYR A 63 -2.25 5.12 -1.99
N LEU A 64 -1.11 5.38 -2.63
CA LEU A 64 -0.38 4.40 -3.42
C LEU A 64 1.09 4.39 -3.00
N CYS A 65 1.58 3.20 -2.67
CA CYS A 65 2.99 2.96 -2.36
C CYS A 65 3.43 1.55 -2.73
N ILE A 66 4.74 1.36 -2.79
CA ILE A 66 5.38 0.07 -3.01
C ILE A 66 5.89 -0.47 -1.69
N THR A 67 5.62 -1.75 -1.47
CA THR A 67 6.17 -2.48 -0.33
C THR A 67 7.69 -2.62 -0.45
N ASN A 68 8.41 -2.41 0.66
CA ASN A 68 9.88 -2.40 0.73
C ASN A 68 10.58 -1.21 0.05
N ASP A 69 9.84 -0.17 -0.33
CA ASP A 69 10.44 1.11 -0.71
C ASP A 69 10.71 1.96 0.56
N ASN A 70 11.92 2.51 0.67
CA ASN A 70 12.33 3.24 1.88
C ASN A 70 11.57 4.56 2.03
N ASP A 71 11.28 5.26 0.93
CA ASP A 71 10.57 6.55 0.96
C ASP A 71 9.11 6.30 1.36
N CYS A 72 8.50 5.24 0.84
CA CYS A 72 7.21 4.73 1.30
C CYS A 72 7.18 4.42 2.80
N GLN A 73 8.12 3.61 3.30
CA GLN A 73 8.13 3.24 4.72
C GLN A 73 8.34 4.43 5.65
N ASN A 74 9.16 5.40 5.24
CA ASN A 74 9.41 6.60 6.02
C ASN A 74 8.16 7.49 6.05
N PHE A 75 7.53 7.70 4.90
CA PHE A 75 6.30 8.48 4.81
C PHE A 75 5.12 7.83 5.55
N GLU A 76 4.94 6.51 5.48
CA GLU A 76 3.83 5.82 6.15
C GLU A 76 3.82 5.98 7.67
N LYS A 77 5.00 6.03 8.30
CA LYS A 77 5.11 6.23 9.75
C LYS A 77 4.56 7.60 10.18
N ILE A 78 4.85 8.65 9.42
CA ILE A 78 4.35 9.99 9.70
C ILE A 78 2.90 10.15 9.23
N PHE A 79 2.54 9.54 8.10
CA PHE A 79 1.22 9.67 7.50
C PHE A 79 0.15 8.91 8.29
N SER A 80 0.45 7.72 8.82
CA SER A 80 -0.46 6.99 9.72
C SER A 80 -0.82 7.80 10.98
N SER A 81 0.16 8.51 11.54
CA SER A 81 -0.06 9.40 12.69
C SER A 81 -0.97 10.57 12.33
N TYR A 82 -0.77 11.16 11.15
CA TYR A 82 -1.60 12.25 10.63
C TYR A 82 -3.04 11.79 10.32
N ILE A 83 -3.22 10.65 9.64
CA ILE A 83 -4.54 10.06 9.34
C ILE A 83 -5.35 9.89 10.62
N LYS A 84 -4.73 9.38 11.68
CA LYS A 84 -5.39 9.20 12.98
C LYS A 84 -5.76 10.52 13.63
N LYS A 85 -4.88 11.53 13.53
CA LYS A 85 -5.10 12.86 14.11
C LYS A 85 -6.28 13.59 13.46
N GLU A 86 -6.36 13.51 12.13
CA GLU A 86 -7.38 14.18 11.31
C GLU A 86 -8.62 13.30 11.02
N ALA A 87 -8.72 12.12 11.66
CA ALA A 87 -9.81 11.16 11.48
C ALA A 87 -10.10 10.81 10.01
N LEU A 88 -9.04 10.57 9.23
CA LEU A 88 -9.12 10.30 7.79
C LEU A 88 -9.25 8.81 7.46
N ASN A 89 -9.36 7.93 8.47
CA ASN A 89 -9.34 6.48 8.31
C ASN A 89 -10.38 5.97 7.29
N ASP A 90 -11.57 6.56 7.28
CA ASP A 90 -12.66 6.17 6.37
C ASP A 90 -12.66 6.97 5.05
N LYS A 91 -11.77 7.96 4.91
CA LYS A 91 -11.65 8.83 3.72
C LYS A 91 -10.53 8.40 2.79
N ILE A 92 -9.53 7.69 3.31
CA ILE A 92 -8.35 7.25 2.55
C ILE A 92 -8.39 5.73 2.42
N VAL A 93 -8.09 5.25 1.21
CA VAL A 93 -7.90 3.82 0.96
C VAL A 93 -6.49 3.59 0.41
N TYR A 94 -5.85 2.52 0.85
CA TYR A 94 -4.57 2.08 0.30
C TYR A 94 -4.81 1.19 -0.92
N LEU A 95 -4.21 1.52 -2.06
CA LEU A 95 -4.23 0.68 -3.25
C LEU A 95 -2.95 -0.15 -3.32
N ASN A 96 -3.12 -1.47 -3.19
CA ASN A 96 -2.01 -2.40 -3.38
C ASN A 96 -1.72 -2.58 -4.87
N VAL A 97 -0.57 -2.06 -5.29
CA VAL A 97 -0.08 -2.09 -6.67
C VAL A 97 1.05 -3.07 -6.90
N ASN A 98 1.43 -3.87 -5.90
CA ASN A 98 2.56 -4.81 -6.01
C ASN A 98 2.38 -5.85 -7.14
N GLY A 99 1.12 -6.15 -7.53
CA GLY A 99 0.81 -7.04 -8.65
C GLY A 99 0.67 -6.36 -10.01
N LEU A 100 0.70 -5.02 -10.07
CA LEU A 100 0.55 -4.23 -11.29
C LEU A 100 1.88 -3.63 -11.78
N ILE A 101 2.91 -3.65 -10.95
CA ILE A 101 4.19 -3.01 -11.22
C ILE A 101 5.14 -4.07 -11.79
N ASP A 102 5.39 -3.97 -13.09
CA ASP A 102 6.49 -4.69 -13.75
C ASP A 102 7.86 -4.12 -13.28
N TYR A 103 8.97 -4.55 -13.89
CA TYR A 103 10.32 -4.08 -13.57
C TYR A 103 10.50 -2.55 -13.56
N ASP A 104 9.64 -1.78 -14.24
CA ASP A 104 9.67 -0.31 -14.25
C ASP A 104 8.36 0.29 -13.73
N LEU A 105 8.42 0.79 -12.49
CA LEU A 105 7.35 1.51 -11.83
C LEU A 105 6.91 2.75 -12.60
N SER A 106 7.87 3.54 -13.07
CA SER A 106 7.60 4.84 -13.67
C SER A 106 6.79 4.70 -14.96
N VAL A 107 7.09 3.67 -15.75
CA VAL A 107 6.36 3.31 -16.97
C VAL A 107 4.94 2.83 -16.65
N SER A 108 4.81 2.00 -15.61
CA SER A 108 3.51 1.46 -15.17
C SER A 108 2.59 2.59 -14.70
N LEU A 109 3.10 3.50 -13.87
CA LEU A 109 2.36 4.68 -13.39
C LEU A 109 2.00 5.64 -14.53
N ASP A 110 2.92 5.86 -15.49
CA ASP A 110 2.69 6.73 -16.63
C ASP A 110 1.57 6.23 -17.55
N LYS A 111 1.46 4.91 -17.74
CA LYS A 111 0.37 4.28 -18.49
C LYS A 111 -0.98 4.41 -17.79
N LEU A 112 -0.99 4.23 -16.47
CA LEU A 112 -2.24 4.16 -15.70
C LEU A 112 -2.82 5.54 -15.38
N TYR A 113 -1.97 6.50 -15.04
CA TYR A 113 -2.42 7.75 -14.40
C TYR A 113 -2.12 9.02 -15.19
N ASN A 114 -1.12 9.02 -16.09
CA ASN A 114 -0.76 10.20 -16.89
C ASN A 114 -1.60 10.28 -18.17
N THR A 115 -2.90 10.50 -18.02
CA THR A 115 -3.83 10.73 -19.15
C THR A 115 -3.49 12.03 -19.88
N SER A 116 -4.03 12.22 -21.10
CA SER A 116 -3.78 13.41 -21.93
C SER A 116 -4.03 14.73 -21.17
N ASN A 117 -5.03 14.76 -20.29
CA ASN A 117 -5.37 15.93 -19.48
C ASN A 117 -4.25 16.34 -18.51
N PHE A 118 -3.52 15.38 -17.94
CA PHE A 118 -2.39 15.67 -17.03
C PHE A 118 -1.11 15.99 -17.82
N ARG A 119 -0.86 15.28 -18.92
CA ARG A 119 0.30 15.54 -19.80
C ARG A 119 0.28 16.97 -20.35
N ASN A 120 -0.89 17.45 -20.79
CA ASN A 120 -1.06 18.82 -21.30
C ASN A 120 -0.80 19.89 -20.23
N LYS A 121 -0.92 19.53 -18.94
CA LYS A 121 -0.61 20.41 -17.80
C LYS A 121 0.83 20.24 -17.28
N GLY A 122 1.64 19.39 -17.93
CA GLY A 122 2.98 19.06 -17.47
C GLY A 122 3.02 18.28 -16.15
N GLN A 123 1.90 17.68 -15.74
CA GLN A 123 1.80 16.90 -14.51
C GLN A 123 2.01 15.42 -14.82
N TYR A 124 2.95 14.80 -14.10
CA TYR A 124 3.29 13.39 -14.27
C TYR A 124 3.44 12.70 -12.92
N LEU A 125 2.70 11.62 -12.72
CA LEU A 125 2.92 10.69 -11.65
C LEU A 125 3.98 9.69 -12.09
N LYS A 126 5.19 9.81 -11.53
CA LYS A 126 6.36 8.99 -11.90
C LYS A 126 6.93 8.18 -10.74
N GLN A 127 6.51 8.51 -9.52
CA GLN A 127 7.14 8.04 -8.30
C GLN A 127 6.11 7.84 -7.19
N VAL A 128 6.54 7.19 -6.13
CA VAL A 128 5.78 6.91 -4.91
C VAL A 128 6.61 7.39 -3.71
N PRO A 129 6.00 7.73 -2.56
CA PRO A 129 4.57 7.71 -2.23
C PRO A 129 3.71 8.68 -3.07
N ALA A 130 2.45 8.32 -3.28
CA ALA A 130 1.49 9.15 -4.00
C ALA A 130 0.08 9.13 -3.40
N LEU A 131 -0.63 10.25 -3.49
CA LEU A 131 -2.05 10.38 -3.22
C LEU A 131 -2.79 10.74 -4.52
N LEU A 132 -3.89 10.04 -4.77
CA LEU A 132 -4.75 10.22 -5.93
C LEU A 132 -6.14 10.64 -5.45
N LEU A 133 -6.66 11.74 -6.00
CA LEU A 133 -8.02 12.18 -5.75
C LEU A 133 -8.89 11.82 -6.95
N TYR A 134 -9.87 10.96 -6.70
CA TYR A 134 -10.89 10.61 -7.67
C TYR A 134 -12.20 11.32 -7.37
N ASP A 135 -12.86 11.75 -8.44
CA ASP A 135 -14.25 12.14 -8.48
C ASP A 135 -14.98 11.12 -9.38
N HIS A 136 -15.71 10.21 -8.74
CA HIS A 136 -16.23 8.98 -9.33
C HIS A 136 -15.10 8.16 -9.99
N ASP A 137 -15.21 7.85 -11.28
CA ASP A 137 -14.22 7.11 -12.06
C ASP A 137 -13.10 8.00 -12.64
N LYS A 138 -13.09 9.30 -12.35
CA LYS A 138 -12.15 10.26 -12.94
C LYS A 138 -11.11 10.72 -11.93
N LEU A 139 -9.84 10.52 -12.29
CA LEU A 139 -8.72 11.12 -11.58
C LEU A 139 -8.77 12.64 -11.75
N LYS A 140 -9.00 13.36 -10.66
CA LYS A 140 -9.14 14.82 -10.61
C LYS A 140 -7.81 15.50 -10.32
N ALA A 141 -7.06 14.96 -9.36
CA ALA A 141 -5.77 15.49 -8.95
C ALA A 141 -4.91 14.36 -8.38
N PHE A 142 -3.60 14.57 -8.35
CA PHE A 142 -2.69 13.70 -7.63
C PHE A 142 -1.55 14.51 -7.04
N LEU A 143 -0.92 13.93 -6.03
CA LEU A 143 0.27 14.40 -5.36
C LEU A 143 1.26 13.23 -5.31
N SER A 144 2.48 13.44 -5.78
CA SER A 144 3.51 12.39 -5.88
C SER A 144 4.88 13.03 -5.71
N SER A 145 5.67 12.54 -4.76
CA SER A 145 7.02 13.01 -4.45
C SER A 145 7.76 11.97 -3.63
N ASN A 146 9.09 11.91 -3.74
CA ASN A 146 9.93 11.07 -2.88
C ASN A 146 10.09 11.73 -1.51
N ASP A 147 10.09 13.06 -1.46
CA ASP A 147 10.20 13.88 -0.25
C ASP A 147 8.82 14.36 0.20
N LEU A 148 7.81 13.51 0.10
CA LEU A 148 6.44 13.87 0.47
C LEU A 148 6.37 14.14 1.98
N THR A 149 5.93 15.34 2.38
CA THR A 149 5.77 15.70 3.80
C THR A 149 4.30 15.88 4.16
N ILE A 150 4.00 15.88 5.46
CA ILE A 150 2.63 16.07 5.95
C ILE A 150 2.11 17.47 5.62
N GLU A 151 2.97 18.48 5.62
CA GLU A 151 2.58 19.85 5.24
C GLU A 151 2.06 19.91 3.80
N ILE A 152 2.76 19.25 2.87
CA ILE A 152 2.35 19.20 1.46
C ILE A 152 1.03 18.42 1.31
N VAL A 153 0.86 17.35 2.08
CA VAL A 153 -0.39 16.59 2.10
C VAL A 153 -1.53 17.44 2.66
N ASP A 154 -1.32 18.14 3.77
CA ASP A 154 -2.32 19.01 4.40
C ASP A 154 -2.79 20.10 3.42
N GLU A 155 -1.85 20.78 2.75
CA GLU A 155 -2.15 21.77 1.71
C GLU A 155 -2.95 21.15 0.56
N PHE A 156 -2.57 19.96 0.09
CA PHE A 156 -3.29 19.27 -0.97
C PHE A 156 -4.72 18.91 -0.55
N LEU A 157 -4.91 18.42 0.69
CA LEU A 157 -6.22 18.05 1.20
C LEU A 157 -7.14 19.27 1.38
N LYS A 158 -6.60 20.38 1.89
CA LYS A 158 -7.32 21.67 2.03
C LYS A 158 -7.69 22.26 0.68
N ALA A 159 -6.74 22.31 -0.26
CA ALA A 159 -6.98 22.82 -1.61
C ALA A 159 -8.09 22.04 -2.34
N ASN A 160 -8.26 20.75 -2.01
CA ASN A 160 -9.30 19.89 -2.56
C ASN A 160 -10.55 19.74 -1.68
N LYS A 161 -10.63 20.49 -0.56
CA LYS A 161 -11.76 20.50 0.39
C LYS A 161 -12.08 19.12 1.00
N ILE A 162 -11.05 18.32 1.26
CA ILE A 162 -11.16 17.01 1.93
C ILE A 162 -11.18 17.16 3.46
N ILE A 163 -10.44 18.17 3.95
CA ILE A 163 -10.37 18.59 5.35
C ILE A 163 -10.66 20.10 5.46
N GLU A 164 -11.00 20.54 6.66
CA GLU A 164 -11.23 21.96 6.98
C GLU A 164 -9.89 22.70 7.21
N ASP A 165 -9.92 24.04 7.16
CA ASP A 165 -8.73 24.90 7.32
C ASP A 165 -8.15 24.90 8.75
#